data_AF-A0A949YWH5-F1
#
_entry.id   AF-A0A949YWH5-F1
#
_cell.length_a   1.000
_cell.length_b   1.000
_cell.length_c   1.000
_cell.angle_alpha   90.00
_cell.angle_beta   90.00
_cell.angle_gamma   90.00
#
_symmetry.space_group_name_H-M   'P 1'
#
loop_
_entity.id
_entity.type
_entity.pdbx_description
1 polymer ?
#
loop_
_entity_poly.entity_id
_entity_poly.type
_entity_poly.pdbx_seq_one_letter_code
_entity_poly.pdbx_strand_id
1 'polypeptide(L)'
;VVLVYVVLGLVEVEDIGRRLRAMENREVSRVLLEGSMATAAKFRIYLLVRTLMSVMTGALVWAFVTFAGLPLAAEWGVVAFALNYIPVIGPFIATVFPTLFALTQFASWQAALAVFAGLNVIQFVVGSYIEPRISGRALAISPFVVLFAVFLWTFVWGLFGAFIGVPITIAVLTFSAQHPSSRWLADLLGAPAGGVAARRAG
;
A
#
# COMPACT_ATOMS: atom_id res chain seq x y z
N VAL A 1 -6.47 1.29 -24.02
CA VAL A 1 -7.24 0.13 -23.53
C VAL A 1 -7.66 0.30 -22.06
N VAL A 2 -6.73 0.37 -21.10
CA VAL A 2 -7.07 0.50 -19.65
C VAL A 2 -8.02 1.69 -19.35
N LEU A 3 -7.72 2.89 -19.87
CA LEU A 3 -8.56 4.07 -19.66
C LEU A 3 -10.00 3.87 -20.14
N VAL A 4 -10.17 3.20 -21.28
CA VAL A 4 -11.50 2.89 -21.84
C VAL A 4 -12.27 1.97 -20.90
N TYR A 5 -11.64 0.91 -20.40
CA TYR A 5 -12.27 0.02 -19.41
C TYR A 5 -12.62 0.74 -18.11
N VAL A 6 -11.77 1.64 -17.63
CA VAL A 6 -12.05 2.43 -16.41
C VAL A 6 -13.25 3.35 -16.63
N VAL A 7 -13.28 4.09 -17.73
CA VAL A 7 -14.40 4.99 -18.05
C VAL A 7 -15.71 4.21 -18.23
N LEU A 8 -15.69 3.14 -19.02
CA LEU A 8 -16.88 2.29 -19.22
C LEU A 8 -17.35 1.67 -17.90
N GLY A 9 -16.41 1.13 -17.10
CA GLY A 9 -16.73 0.56 -15.81
C GLY A 9 -17.34 1.58 -14.84
N LEU A 10 -16.83 2.82 -14.81
CA LEU A 10 -17.37 3.89 -13.98
C LEU A 10 -18.81 4.27 -14.37
N VAL A 11 -19.13 4.29 -15.66
CA VAL A 11 -20.51 4.52 -16.14
C VAL A 11 -21.44 3.38 -15.70
N GLU A 12 -20.98 2.13 -15.76
CA GLU A 12 -21.78 0.96 -15.41
C GLU A 12 -22.01 0.78 -13.89
N VAL A 13 -21.19 1.41 -13.04
CA VAL A 13 -21.33 1.32 -11.56
C VAL A 13 -22.72 1.76 -11.08
N GLU A 14 -23.31 2.79 -11.69
CA GLU A 14 -24.66 3.26 -11.31
C GLU A 14 -25.74 2.23 -11.66
N ASP A 15 -25.61 1.57 -12.81
CA ASP A 15 -26.51 0.52 -13.27
C ASP A 15 -26.42 -0.72 -12.40
N ILE A 16 -25.20 -1.15 -12.06
CA ILE A 16 -24.95 -2.25 -11.13
C ILE A 16 -25.58 -1.92 -9.77
N GLY A 17 -25.38 -0.71 -9.26
CA GLY A 17 -25.97 -0.28 -7.99
C GLY A 17 -27.51 -0.26 -8.01
N ARG A 18 -28.14 0.03 -9.16
CA ARG A 18 -29.59 -0.07 -9.34
C ARG A 18 -30.05 -1.53 -9.36
N ARG A 19 -29.37 -2.40 -10.12
CA ARG A 19 -29.68 -3.84 -10.22
C ARG A 19 -29.53 -4.53 -8.86
N LEU A 20 -28.48 -4.22 -8.10
CA LEU A 20 -28.27 -4.75 -6.75
C LEU A 20 -29.41 -4.37 -5.80
N ARG A 21 -29.88 -3.12 -5.82
CA ARG A 21 -31.01 -2.67 -4.97
C ARG A 21 -32.35 -3.31 -5.35
N ALA A 22 -32.49 -3.71 -6.60
CA ALA A 22 -33.66 -4.40 -7.13
C ALA A 22 -33.64 -5.92 -6.89
N MET A 23 -32.55 -6.49 -6.38
CA MET A 23 -32.47 -7.93 -6.09
C MET A 23 -33.48 -8.35 -5.03
N GLU A 24 -34.12 -9.49 -5.27
CA GLU A 24 -35.10 -10.10 -4.38
C GLU A 24 -34.46 -10.56 -3.05
N ASN A 25 -33.25 -11.12 -3.13
CA ASN A 25 -32.48 -11.48 -1.95
C ASN A 25 -31.85 -10.23 -1.30
N ARG A 26 -32.56 -9.67 -0.32
CA ARG A 26 -32.14 -8.49 0.46
C ARG A 26 -30.83 -8.71 1.22
N GLU A 27 -30.53 -9.94 1.63
CA GLU A 27 -29.29 -10.26 2.34
C GLU A 27 -28.07 -10.12 1.40
N VAL A 28 -28.14 -10.72 0.21
CA VAL A 28 -27.07 -10.64 -0.80
C VAL A 28 -26.90 -9.20 -1.30
N SER A 29 -28.00 -8.49 -1.58
CA SER A 29 -27.98 -7.08 -1.96
C SER A 29 -27.24 -6.21 -0.93
N ARG A 30 -27.55 -6.42 0.35
CA ARG A 30 -26.94 -5.70 1.46
C ARG A 30 -25.44 -5.99 1.56
N VAL A 31 -25.04 -7.27 1.53
CA VAL A 31 -23.63 -7.67 1.61
C VAL A 31 -22.82 -7.11 0.43
N LEU A 32 -23.38 -7.09 -0.78
CA LEU A 32 -22.68 -6.54 -1.94
C LEU A 32 -22.53 -5.02 -1.85
N LEU A 33 -23.59 -4.29 -1.48
CA LEU A 33 -23.55 -2.84 -1.36
C LEU A 33 -22.66 -2.38 -0.19
N GLU A 34 -22.84 -2.95 1.00
CA GLU A 34 -22.03 -2.63 2.18
C GLU A 34 -20.57 -3.07 1.95
N GLY A 35 -20.34 -4.22 1.34
CA GLY A 35 -19.00 -4.76 0.98
C GLY A 35 -18.24 -3.86 0.05
N SER A 36 -18.86 -3.43 -1.05
CA SER A 36 -18.25 -2.52 -2.02
C SER A 36 -17.96 -1.15 -1.40
N MET A 37 -18.89 -0.57 -0.64
CA MET A 37 -18.67 0.73 0.01
C MET A 37 -17.57 0.67 1.06
N ALA A 38 -17.56 -0.35 1.92
CA ALA A 38 -16.54 -0.53 2.94
C ALA A 38 -15.16 -0.78 2.32
N THR A 39 -15.10 -1.58 1.25
CA THR A 39 -13.86 -1.83 0.50
C THR A 39 -13.34 -0.54 -0.13
N ALA A 40 -14.21 0.25 -0.77
CA ALA A 40 -13.83 1.54 -1.36
C ALA A 40 -13.31 2.53 -0.31
N ALA A 41 -13.95 2.59 0.86
CA ALA A 41 -13.49 3.44 1.96
C ALA A 41 -12.09 3.04 2.45
N LYS A 42 -11.85 1.74 2.67
CA LYS A 42 -10.53 1.22 3.05
C LYS A 42 -9.48 1.43 1.96
N PHE A 43 -9.84 1.25 0.69
CA PHE A 43 -8.94 1.50 -0.42
C PHE A 43 -8.52 2.98 -0.51
N ARG A 44 -9.44 3.93 -0.26
CA ARG A 44 -9.11 5.36 -0.15
C ARG A 44 -8.10 5.62 0.97
N ILE A 45 -8.32 5.03 2.15
CA ILE A 45 -7.38 5.14 3.27
C ILE A 45 -6.02 4.55 2.90
N TYR A 46 -5.99 3.39 2.23
CA TYR A 46 -4.75 2.79 1.75
C TYR A 46 -3.99 3.72 0.80
N LEU A 47 -4.67 4.34 -0.18
CA LEU A 47 -4.04 5.30 -1.09
C LEU A 47 -3.52 6.54 -0.37
N LEU A 48 -4.24 7.03 0.65
CA LEU A 48 -3.77 8.13 1.48
C LEU A 48 -2.50 7.75 2.26
N VAL A 49 -2.49 6.58 2.89
CA VAL A 49 -1.30 6.05 3.59
C VAL A 49 -0.15 5.92 2.59
N ARG A 50 -0.39 5.36 1.40
CA ARG A 50 0.63 5.20 0.37
C ARG A 50 1.20 6.54 -0.09
N THR A 51 0.35 7.54 -0.25
CA THR A 51 0.75 8.91 -0.60
C THR A 51 1.62 9.51 0.50
N LEU A 52 1.19 9.41 1.76
CA LEU A 52 1.94 9.92 2.90
C LEU A 52 3.31 9.23 3.05
N MET A 53 3.36 7.90 2.90
CA MET A 53 4.62 7.16 2.91
C MET A 53 5.53 7.61 1.78
N SER A 54 4.97 7.82 0.59
CA SER A 54 5.75 8.28 -0.56
C SER A 54 6.33 9.67 -0.35
N VAL A 55 5.55 10.61 0.21
CA VAL A 55 6.03 11.95 0.57
C VAL A 55 7.14 11.86 1.61
N MET A 56 6.96 11.02 2.63
CA MET A 56 7.95 10.79 3.67
C MET A 56 9.25 10.22 3.10
N THR A 57 9.17 9.19 2.25
CA THR A 57 10.34 8.62 1.57
C THR A 57 11.07 9.67 0.74
N GLY A 58 10.34 10.43 -0.09
CA GLY A 58 10.94 11.48 -0.92
C GLY A 58 11.63 12.57 -0.09
N ALA A 59 11.01 13.01 1.01
CA ALA A 59 11.58 13.99 1.92
C ALA A 59 12.83 13.47 2.64
N LEU A 60 12.81 12.20 3.10
CA LEU A 60 13.96 11.57 3.75
C LEU A 60 15.13 11.37 2.79
N VAL A 61 14.85 10.91 1.56
CA VAL A 61 15.88 10.77 0.51
C VAL A 61 16.46 12.14 0.15
N TRP A 62 15.61 13.15 -0.09
CA TRP A 62 16.06 14.52 -0.35
C TRP A 62 16.97 15.05 0.77
N ALA A 63 16.53 14.93 2.03
CA ALA A 63 17.29 15.39 3.18
C ALA A 63 18.64 14.66 3.28
N PHE A 64 18.64 13.33 3.18
CA PHE A 64 19.85 12.52 3.25
C PHE A 64 20.86 12.87 2.16
N VAL A 65 20.40 12.95 0.90
CA VAL A 65 21.24 13.27 -0.26
C VAL A 65 21.80 14.69 -0.16
N THR A 66 21.01 15.64 0.37
CA THR A 66 21.46 17.00 0.67
C THR A 66 22.58 17.00 1.73
N PHE A 67 22.40 16.26 2.83
CA PHE A 67 23.42 16.14 3.88
C PHE A 67 24.69 15.42 3.39
N ALA A 68 24.55 14.46 2.47
CA ALA A 68 25.68 13.77 1.84
C ALA A 68 26.42 14.66 0.81
N GLY A 69 25.90 15.85 0.49
CA GLY A 69 26.50 16.79 -0.46
C GLY A 69 26.38 16.34 -1.92
N LEU A 70 25.48 15.40 -2.24
CA LEU A 70 25.31 14.90 -3.59
C LEU A 70 24.45 15.89 -4.42
N PRO A 71 24.85 16.24 -5.65
CA PRO A 71 24.04 17.09 -6.52
C PRO A 71 22.69 16.44 -6.86
N LEU A 72 21.76 17.27 -7.33
CA LEU A 72 20.42 16.86 -7.75
C LEU A 72 19.57 16.25 -6.61
N ALA A 73 19.77 16.72 -5.37
CA ALA A 73 19.06 16.19 -4.21
C ALA A 73 17.53 16.28 -4.35
N ALA A 74 17.02 17.38 -4.92
CA ALA A 74 15.59 17.59 -5.11
C ALA A 74 15.02 16.57 -6.10
N GLU A 75 15.73 16.31 -7.19
CA GLU A 75 15.40 15.36 -8.23
C GLU A 75 15.36 13.94 -7.67
N TRP A 76 16.36 13.56 -6.87
CA TRP A 76 16.37 12.24 -6.20
C TRP A 76 15.22 12.09 -5.21
N GLY A 77 14.89 13.15 -4.46
CA GLY A 77 13.71 13.17 -3.60
C GLY A 77 12.39 13.00 -4.36
N VAL A 78 12.24 13.70 -5.48
CA VAL A 78 11.05 13.62 -6.35
C VAL A 78 10.94 12.23 -7.00
N VAL A 79 12.06 11.67 -7.48
CA VAL A 79 12.10 10.31 -8.04
C VAL A 79 11.73 9.28 -6.97
N ALA A 80 12.29 9.41 -5.76
CA ALA A 80 11.94 8.54 -4.64
C ALA A 80 10.46 8.64 -4.29
N PHE A 81 9.90 9.86 -4.21
CA PHE A 81 8.46 10.07 -4.01
C PHE A 81 7.61 9.39 -5.10
N ALA A 82 7.90 9.67 -6.37
CA ALA A 82 7.09 9.20 -7.49
C ALA A 82 7.15 7.68 -7.62
N LEU A 83 8.35 7.10 -7.48
CA LEU A 83 8.54 5.67 -7.64
C LEU A 83 8.12 4.87 -6.41
N ASN A 84 8.01 5.47 -5.22
CA ASN A 84 7.56 4.77 -4.01
C ASN A 84 6.13 4.19 -4.14
N TYR A 85 5.36 4.60 -5.16
CA TYR A 85 4.09 3.96 -5.54
C TYR A 85 4.25 2.56 -6.16
N ILE A 86 5.45 2.17 -6.60
CA ILE A 86 5.73 0.85 -7.15
C ILE A 86 6.56 0.07 -6.13
N PRO A 87 5.98 -0.94 -5.44
CA PRO A 87 6.70 -1.74 -4.45
C PRO A 87 7.93 -2.41 -5.09
N VAL A 88 9.00 -2.60 -4.32
CA VAL A 88 10.28 -3.21 -4.76
C VAL A 88 11.03 -2.36 -5.80
N ILE A 89 10.45 -2.10 -6.97
CA ILE A 89 11.10 -1.32 -8.05
C ILE A 89 11.38 0.10 -7.63
N GLY A 90 10.44 0.77 -6.95
CA GLY A 90 10.63 2.15 -6.56
C GLY A 90 11.82 2.35 -5.62
N PRO A 91 11.83 1.66 -4.47
CA PRO A 91 12.98 1.62 -3.58
C PRO A 91 14.30 1.22 -4.27
N PHE A 92 14.26 0.25 -5.18
CA PHE A 92 15.43 -0.21 -5.91
C PHE A 92 16.02 0.92 -6.78
N ILE A 93 15.21 1.54 -7.64
CA ILE A 93 15.67 2.62 -8.52
C ILE A 93 16.10 3.85 -7.69
N ALA A 94 15.31 4.21 -6.67
CA ALA A 94 15.58 5.32 -5.77
C ALA A 94 16.84 5.12 -4.90
N THR A 95 17.43 3.93 -4.90
CA THR A 95 18.68 3.63 -4.18
C THR A 95 19.85 3.45 -5.13
N VAL A 96 19.68 2.64 -6.17
CA VAL A 96 20.75 2.28 -7.11
C VAL A 96 21.18 3.49 -7.95
N PHE A 97 20.25 4.26 -8.49
CA PHE A 97 20.60 5.36 -9.39
C PHE A 97 21.35 6.50 -8.68
N PRO A 98 20.90 7.00 -7.51
CA PRO A 98 21.70 7.99 -6.78
C PRO A 98 23.06 7.44 -6.33
N THR A 99 23.15 6.15 -6.00
CA THR A 99 24.43 5.50 -5.63
C THR A 99 25.40 5.50 -6.81
N LEU A 100 24.93 5.13 -8.01
CA LEU A 100 25.75 5.16 -9.22
C LEU A 100 26.17 6.59 -9.58
N PHE A 101 25.28 7.56 -9.37
CA PHE A 101 25.60 8.98 -9.56
C PHE A 101 26.63 9.48 -8.52
N ALA A 102 26.57 8.99 -7.28
CA ALA A 102 27.56 9.31 -6.26
C ALA A 102 28.96 8.79 -6.60
N LEU A 103 29.06 7.59 -7.21
CA LEU A 103 30.34 7.06 -7.71
C LEU A 103 30.99 8.02 -8.72
N THR A 104 30.20 8.56 -9.65
CA THR A 104 30.73 9.44 -10.70
C THR A 104 31.04 10.84 -10.18
N GLN A 105 30.26 11.37 -9.23
CA GLN A 105 30.47 12.71 -8.69
C GLN A 105 31.62 12.80 -7.69
N PHE A 106 31.71 11.84 -6.77
CA PHE A 106 32.75 11.88 -5.73
C PHE A 106 34.05 11.17 -6.14
N ALA A 107 34.03 10.41 -7.25
CA ALA A 107 35.14 9.56 -7.69
C ALA A 107 35.70 8.64 -6.58
N SER A 108 34.87 8.31 -5.58
CA SER A 108 35.22 7.54 -4.40
C SER A 108 34.19 6.44 -4.17
N TRP A 109 34.66 5.20 -4.13
CA TRP A 109 33.80 4.05 -3.84
C TRP A 109 33.28 4.07 -2.40
N GLN A 110 34.03 4.64 -1.46
CA GLN A 110 33.60 4.80 -0.06
C GLN A 110 32.41 5.74 0.06
N ALA A 111 32.44 6.87 -0.67
CA ALA A 111 31.33 7.83 -0.67
C ALA A 111 30.06 7.21 -1.26
N ALA A 112 30.19 6.47 -2.36
CA ALA A 112 29.07 5.75 -2.95
C ALA A 112 28.50 4.66 -2.04
N LEU A 113 29.37 3.90 -1.36
CA LEU A 113 28.94 2.88 -0.40
C LEU A 113 28.20 3.51 0.79
N ALA A 114 28.65 4.67 1.27
CA ALA A 114 27.96 5.42 2.32
C ALA A 114 26.57 5.89 1.87
N VAL A 115 26.45 6.43 0.64
CA VAL A 115 25.15 6.81 0.04
C VAL A 115 24.24 5.58 -0.10
N PHE A 116 24.75 4.47 -0.65
CA PHE A 116 24.00 3.23 -0.80
C PHE A 116 23.48 2.70 0.54
N ALA A 117 24.33 2.67 1.56
CA ALA A 117 23.97 2.19 2.88
C ALA A 117 22.90 3.09 3.52
N GLY A 118 23.07 4.41 3.47
CA GLY A 118 22.09 5.34 4.04
C GLY A 118 20.73 5.30 3.35
N LEU A 119 20.71 5.23 2.01
CA LEU A 119 19.47 5.07 1.25
C LEU A 119 18.80 3.72 1.55
N ASN A 120 19.54 2.62 1.61
CA ASN A 120 18.98 1.32 2.00
C ASN A 120 18.36 1.34 3.39
N VAL A 121 19.00 2.00 4.36
CA VAL A 121 18.45 2.14 5.72
C VAL A 121 17.12 2.90 5.67
N ILE A 122 17.03 4.00 4.92
CA ILE A 122 15.77 4.74 4.73
C ILE A 122 14.70 3.83 4.10
N GLN A 123 15.03 3.15 3.01
CA GLN A 123 14.09 2.27 2.31
C GLN A 123 13.62 1.11 3.18
N PHE A 124 14.51 0.49 3.95
CA PHE A 124 14.18 -0.62 4.85
C PHE A 124 13.28 -0.16 6.00
N VAL A 125 13.63 0.94 6.67
CA VAL A 125 12.85 1.46 7.79
C VAL A 125 11.46 1.89 7.32
N VAL A 126 11.37 2.66 6.22
CA VAL A 126 10.07 3.12 5.73
C VAL A 126 9.25 1.94 5.18
N GLY A 127 9.80 1.17 4.24
CA GLY A 127 9.06 0.14 3.51
C GLY A 127 8.78 -1.14 4.30
N SER A 128 9.66 -1.56 5.21
CA SER A 128 9.50 -2.81 5.96
C SER A 128 8.97 -2.61 7.39
N TYR A 129 9.17 -1.45 8.00
CA TYR A 129 8.79 -1.22 9.40
C TYR A 129 7.64 -0.23 9.58
N ILE A 130 7.72 0.94 8.95
CA ILE A 130 6.75 2.04 9.13
C ILE A 130 5.48 1.78 8.30
N GLU A 131 5.62 1.57 7.00
CA GLU A 131 4.49 1.43 6.07
C GLU A 131 3.55 0.26 6.44
N PRO A 132 4.03 -0.95 6.78
CA PRO A 132 3.14 -2.05 7.16
C PRO A 132 2.39 -1.79 8.47
N ARG A 133 3.01 -1.07 9.43
CA ARG A 133 2.36 -0.72 10.70
C ARG A 133 1.29 0.34 10.52
N ILE A 134 1.57 1.37 9.73
CA ILE A 134 0.60 2.44 9.47
C ILE A 134 -0.56 1.88 8.64
N SER A 135 -0.26 1.10 7.61
CA SER A 135 -1.28 0.44 6.78
C SER A 135 -2.15 -0.51 7.61
N GLY A 136 -1.54 -1.35 8.45
CA GLY A 136 -2.29 -2.26 9.32
C GLY A 136 -3.21 -1.53 10.31
N ARG A 137 -2.71 -0.47 10.96
CA ARG A 137 -3.53 0.38 11.86
C ARG A 137 -4.66 1.10 11.13
N ALA A 138 -4.36 1.72 9.99
CA ALA A 138 -5.32 2.51 9.22
C ALA A 138 -6.42 1.65 8.59
N LEU A 139 -6.11 0.39 8.27
CA LEU A 139 -7.04 -0.53 7.60
C LEU A 139 -7.71 -1.53 8.55
N ALA A 140 -7.39 -1.47 9.85
CA ALA A 140 -7.80 -2.45 10.87
C ALA A 140 -7.44 -3.90 10.50
N ILE A 141 -6.29 -4.10 9.85
CA ILE A 141 -5.73 -5.40 9.46
C ILE A 141 -4.42 -5.60 10.22
N SER A 142 -4.12 -6.83 10.63
CA SER A 142 -2.83 -7.08 11.27
C SER A 142 -1.66 -6.71 10.35
N PRO A 143 -0.62 -5.98 10.82
CA PRO A 143 0.56 -5.66 10.00
C PRO A 143 1.23 -6.90 9.40
N PHE A 144 1.16 -8.04 10.09
CA PHE A 144 1.62 -9.33 9.58
C PHE A 144 0.86 -9.74 8.32
N VAL A 145 -0.45 -9.53 8.28
CA VAL A 145 -1.31 -9.88 7.14
C VAL A 145 -1.05 -8.95 5.96
N VAL A 146 -0.75 -7.68 6.22
CA VAL A 146 -0.31 -6.73 5.16
C VAL A 146 1.00 -7.24 4.53
N LEU A 147 1.97 -7.61 5.37
CA LEU A 147 3.26 -8.14 4.89
C LEU A 147 3.08 -9.46 4.13
N PHE A 148 2.30 -10.40 4.69
CA PHE A 148 1.99 -11.67 4.06
C PHE A 148 1.28 -11.48 2.71
N ALA A 149 0.34 -10.56 2.61
CA ALA A 149 -0.34 -10.24 1.36
C ALA A 149 0.66 -9.78 0.30
N VAL A 150 1.56 -8.85 0.63
CA VAL A 150 2.59 -8.38 -0.31
C VAL A 150 3.41 -9.56 -0.83
N PHE A 151 3.90 -10.44 0.06
CA PHE A 151 4.67 -11.61 -0.35
C PHE A 151 3.86 -12.61 -1.19
N LEU A 152 2.66 -12.97 -0.74
CA LEU A 152 1.78 -13.90 -1.43
C LEU A 152 1.48 -13.43 -2.85
N TRP A 153 1.01 -12.20 -3.00
CA TRP A 153 0.65 -11.66 -4.31
C TRP A 153 1.86 -11.41 -5.20
N THR A 154 3.01 -11.05 -4.61
CA THR A 154 4.29 -10.99 -5.34
C THR A 154 4.68 -12.37 -5.88
N PHE A 155 4.47 -13.43 -5.10
CA PHE A 155 4.71 -14.79 -5.58
C PHE A 155 3.77 -15.19 -6.72
N VAL A 156 2.50 -14.77 -6.67
CA VAL A 156 1.50 -15.12 -7.69
C VAL A 156 1.80 -14.44 -9.03
N TRP A 157 1.91 -13.10 -9.08
CA TRP A 157 2.01 -12.32 -10.33
C TRP A 157 3.25 -11.40 -10.39
N GLY A 158 4.24 -11.63 -9.54
CA GLY A 158 5.44 -10.79 -9.48
C GLY A 158 5.12 -9.37 -9.03
N LEU A 159 5.76 -8.40 -9.69
CA LEU A 159 5.66 -6.98 -9.32
C LEU A 159 4.23 -6.45 -9.30
N PHE A 160 3.40 -6.82 -10.29
CA PHE A 160 2.03 -6.34 -10.37
C PHE A 160 1.20 -6.82 -9.18
N GLY A 161 1.44 -8.06 -8.74
CA GLY A 161 0.85 -8.62 -7.54
C GLY A 161 1.24 -7.87 -6.27
N ALA A 162 2.49 -7.43 -6.14
CA ALA A 162 2.92 -6.60 -5.01
C ALA A 162 2.12 -5.29 -4.90
N PHE A 163 1.77 -4.69 -6.04
CA PHE A 163 1.02 -3.42 -6.11
C PHE A 163 -0.47 -3.61 -5.81
N ILE A 164 -1.13 -4.58 -6.45
CA ILE A 164 -2.58 -4.79 -6.31
C ILE A 164 -2.95 -5.71 -5.13
N GLY A 165 -1.98 -6.43 -4.58
CA GLY A 165 -2.22 -7.49 -3.60
C GLY A 165 -2.84 -7.01 -2.31
N VAL A 166 -2.34 -5.90 -1.75
CA VAL A 166 -2.90 -5.30 -0.53
C VAL A 166 -4.36 -4.87 -0.74
N PRO A 167 -4.70 -4.12 -1.82
CA PRO A 167 -6.11 -3.84 -2.18
C PRO A 167 -7.00 -5.09 -2.30
N ILE A 168 -6.52 -6.15 -2.94
CA ILE A 168 -7.30 -7.40 -3.08
C ILE A 168 -7.53 -8.04 -1.71
N THR A 169 -6.50 -8.12 -0.87
CA THR A 169 -6.63 -8.64 0.50
C THR A 169 -7.60 -7.82 1.34
N ILE A 170 -7.59 -6.49 1.21
CA ILE A 170 -8.57 -5.60 1.86
C ILE A 170 -9.99 -5.96 1.42
N ALA A 171 -10.22 -6.13 0.11
CA ALA A 171 -11.53 -6.50 -0.42
C ALA A 171 -11.98 -7.85 0.13
N VAL A 172 -11.14 -8.89 0.01
CA VAL A 172 -11.44 -10.25 0.49
C VAL A 172 -11.80 -10.24 1.97
N LEU A 173 -10.98 -9.62 2.83
CA LEU A 173 -11.27 -9.58 4.27
C LEU A 173 -12.52 -8.76 4.60
N THR A 174 -12.81 -7.71 3.84
CA THR A 174 -13.98 -6.85 4.07
C THR A 174 -15.27 -7.55 3.69
N PHE A 175 -15.29 -8.31 2.58
CA PHE A 175 -16.43 -9.15 2.22
C PHE A 175 -16.58 -10.33 3.20
N SER A 176 -15.47 -10.98 3.59
CA SER A 176 -15.50 -12.08 4.55
C SER A 176 -16.08 -11.66 5.91
N ALA A 177 -15.87 -10.42 6.33
CA ALA A 177 -16.42 -9.88 7.57
C ALA A 177 -17.95 -9.71 7.57
N GLN A 178 -18.58 -9.66 6.39
CA GLN A 178 -20.02 -9.40 6.27
C GLN A 178 -20.86 -10.67 6.29
N HIS A 179 -20.27 -11.83 5.98
CA HIS A 179 -20.98 -13.08 5.94
C HIS A 179 -20.66 -13.97 7.16
N PRO A 180 -21.66 -14.53 7.87
CA PRO A 180 -21.44 -15.25 9.13
C PRO A 180 -20.47 -16.43 9.04
N SER A 181 -20.48 -17.17 7.92
CA SER A 181 -19.64 -18.36 7.74
C SER A 181 -18.17 -18.04 7.45
N SER A 182 -17.85 -16.85 6.93
CA SER A 182 -16.49 -16.42 6.60
C SER A 182 -15.89 -15.42 7.59
N ARG A 183 -16.68 -14.96 8.57
CA ARG A 183 -16.27 -13.93 9.53
C ARG A 183 -15.03 -14.30 10.33
N TRP A 184 -14.83 -15.58 10.60
CA TRP A 184 -13.64 -16.08 11.32
C TRP A 184 -12.32 -15.70 10.65
N LEU A 185 -12.27 -15.59 9.32
CA LEU A 185 -11.08 -15.13 8.59
C LEU A 185 -10.77 -13.67 8.91
N ALA A 186 -11.80 -12.82 8.95
CA ALA A 186 -11.64 -11.41 9.26
C ALA A 186 -11.29 -11.20 10.73
N ASP A 187 -11.83 -12.00 11.64
CA ASP A 187 -11.52 -11.92 13.07
C ASP A 187 -10.10 -12.44 13.38
N LEU A 188 -9.63 -13.48 12.68
CA LEU A 188 -8.28 -14.04 12.82
C LEU A 188 -7.20 -13.12 12.22
N LEU A 189 -7.49 -12.52 11.05
CA LEU A 189 -6.53 -11.73 10.26
C LEU A 189 -6.69 -10.21 10.48
N GLY A 190 -7.72 -9.79 11.21
CA GLY A 190 -7.96 -8.41 11.61
C GLY A 190 -6.93 -7.90 12.62
N ALA A 191 -6.95 -6.60 12.89
CA ALA A 191 -6.06 -6.01 13.89
C ALA A 191 -6.33 -6.59 15.29
N PRO A 192 -5.29 -6.85 16.12
CA PRO A 192 -5.46 -7.31 17.50
C PRO A 192 -6.40 -6.39 18.26
N ALA A 193 -7.42 -6.97 18.89
CA ALA A 193 -8.51 -6.26 19.53
C ALA A 193 -8.02 -5.36 20.70
N GLY A 194 -7.77 -4.09 20.41
CA GLY A 194 -7.77 -3.02 21.40
C GLY A 194 -9.17 -2.43 21.67
N GLY A 195 -10.25 -2.98 21.07
CA GLY A 195 -11.57 -2.34 21.14
C GLY A 195 -12.80 -3.23 21.00
N VAL A 196 -12.66 -4.56 20.85
CA VAL A 196 -13.83 -5.45 20.70
C VAL A 196 -14.33 -5.99 22.06
N ALA A 197 -13.49 -5.94 23.11
CA ALA A 197 -13.89 -6.35 24.46
C ALA A 197 -14.95 -5.44 25.11
N ALA A 198 -15.10 -4.19 24.65
CA ALA A 198 -16.03 -3.23 25.26
C ALA A 198 -17.49 -3.35 24.75
N ARG A 199 -17.75 -4.10 23.67
CA ARG A 199 -19.11 -4.25 23.09
C ARG A 199 -19.86 -5.50 23.53
N ARG A 200 -19.27 -6.33 24.38
CA ARG A 200 -19.91 -7.53 24.96
C ARG A 200 -20.18 -7.39 26.47
N ALA A 201 -19.96 -6.21 27.05
CA ALA A 201 -20.14 -5.92 28.47
C ALA A 201 -21.19 -4.83 28.74
N GLY A 202 -22.08 -4.57 27.79
CA GLY A 202 -23.20 -3.62 27.92
C GLY A 202 -24.49 -4.24 27.45
#